data_AF-A0A351LA93-F1
#
_entry.id   AF-A0A351LA93-F1
#
_cell.length_a   1.000
_cell.length_b   1.000
_cell.length_c   1.000
_cell.angle_alpha   90.00
_cell.angle_beta   90.00
_cell.angle_gamma   90.00
#
_symmetry.space_group_name_H-M   'P 1'
#
loop_
_entity.id
_entity.type
_entity.pdbx_description
1 polymer ?
#
loop_
_entity_poly.entity_id
_entity_poly.type
_entity_poly.pdbx_seq_one_letter_code
_entity_poly.pdbx_strand_id
1 'polypeptide(L)'
;MTTNSDILMNPTEEQIAKTKKAIESYFLKWWADPNKREGACPYYQIHEPGKPIRGTVMVFHGFAAKPKQMEILADYLFRNEFNIYQIPLAGHAFLPPDNCWPQIDLKPEYFEPLRERVRKDQVLADFFSNRSGNSLWQFQRLNKRQMLSLVTRILKLAPSMGDMILAIERSNDPDFNRYFTSSHMNYLHDAQQRLAELDAMPGPIYTVGLSVGGAVALGLAASRPDRIKKVVAYAPLLEVEDEIRERYINLTGPLDLREFSWEQNVSFPVGCLTAA
;
A
#
# COMPACT_ATOMS: atom_id res chain seq x y z
N MET A 1 28.25 -19.07 19.38
CA MET A 1 28.83 -18.67 18.07
C MET A 1 28.41 -19.70 17.05
N THR A 2 27.32 -19.47 16.32
CA THR A 2 26.97 -20.30 15.16
C THR A 2 27.55 -19.63 13.93
N THR A 3 28.59 -20.25 13.37
CA THR A 3 29.14 -19.90 12.07
C THR A 3 28.10 -20.25 11.01
N ASN A 4 27.16 -19.33 10.74
CA ASN A 4 26.41 -19.38 9.49
C ASN A 4 27.42 -19.04 8.39
N SER A 5 27.99 -20.06 7.75
CA SER A 5 28.56 -19.88 6.43
C SER A 5 27.43 -19.37 5.54
N ASP A 6 27.47 -18.09 5.16
CA ASP A 6 26.56 -17.52 4.18
C ASP A 6 26.70 -18.33 2.89
N ILE A 7 25.78 -19.27 2.66
CA ILE A 7 25.78 -20.09 1.45
C ILE A 7 25.45 -19.15 0.30
N LEU A 8 26.46 -18.84 -0.49
CA LEU A 8 26.29 -18.13 -1.75
C LEU A 8 25.71 -19.09 -2.79
N MET A 9 24.82 -18.56 -3.62
CA MET A 9 24.17 -19.30 -4.71
C MET A 9 24.66 -18.75 -6.05
N ASN A 10 24.82 -19.61 -7.04
CA ASN A 10 25.22 -19.20 -8.39
C ASN A 10 24.03 -19.40 -9.33
N PRO A 11 23.25 -18.35 -9.65
CA PRO A 11 22.11 -18.48 -10.56
C PRO A 11 22.57 -18.90 -11.95
N THR A 12 21.87 -19.85 -12.55
CA THR A 12 22.12 -20.24 -13.94
C THR A 12 21.53 -19.22 -14.91
N GLU A 13 22.00 -19.24 -16.16
CA GLU A 13 21.44 -18.42 -17.22
C GLU A 13 19.95 -18.69 -17.43
N GLU A 14 19.54 -19.97 -17.41
CA GLU A 14 18.14 -20.38 -17.54
C GLU A 14 17.27 -19.82 -16.40
N GLN A 15 17.74 -19.89 -15.16
CA GLN A 15 17.03 -19.36 -14.00
C GLN A 15 16.84 -17.85 -14.11
N ILE A 16 17.90 -17.12 -14.51
CA ILE A 16 17.84 -15.67 -14.71
C ILE A 16 16.88 -15.33 -15.85
N ALA A 17 16.96 -16.02 -16.98
CA ALA A 17 16.09 -15.78 -18.13
C ALA A 17 14.61 -16.02 -17.79
N LYS A 18 14.30 -17.11 -17.08
CA LYS A 18 12.94 -17.42 -16.62
C LYS A 18 12.39 -16.35 -15.67
N THR A 19 13.22 -15.88 -14.73
CA THR A 19 12.87 -14.81 -13.79
C THR A 19 12.62 -13.49 -14.51
N LYS A 20 13.53 -13.07 -15.40
CA LYS A 20 13.38 -11.85 -16.20
C LYS A 20 12.10 -11.89 -17.04
N LYS A 21 11.80 -13.02 -17.68
CA LYS A 21 10.56 -13.22 -18.45
C LYS A 21 9.29 -13.11 -17.61
N ALA A 22 9.31 -13.64 -16.38
CA ALA A 22 8.20 -13.52 -15.45
C ALA A 22 7.93 -12.05 -15.08
N ILE A 23 8.98 -11.30 -14.74
CA ILE A 23 8.88 -9.86 -14.44
C ILE A 23 8.46 -9.05 -15.67
N GLU A 24 9.01 -9.37 -16.85
CA GLU A 24 8.70 -8.69 -18.12
C GLU A 24 7.22 -8.83 -18.50
N SER A 25 6.59 -9.95 -18.16
CA SER A 25 5.15 -10.14 -18.38
C SER A 25 4.31 -9.08 -17.66
N TYR A 26 4.68 -8.72 -16.42
CA TYR A 26 4.03 -7.63 -15.71
C TYR A 26 4.36 -6.28 -16.35
N PHE A 27 5.62 -6.04 -16.72
CA PHE A 27 6.04 -4.80 -17.38
C PHE A 27 5.25 -4.55 -18.67
N LEU A 28 5.07 -5.56 -19.52
CA LEU A 28 4.31 -5.44 -20.76
C LEU A 28 2.83 -5.14 -20.51
N LYS A 29 2.23 -5.76 -19.48
CA LYS A 29 0.86 -5.43 -19.04
C LYS A 29 0.76 -3.98 -18.60
N TRP A 30 1.68 -3.51 -17.76
CA TRP A 30 1.74 -2.12 -17.31
C TRP A 30 1.93 -1.15 -18.49
N TRP A 31 2.83 -1.45 -19.42
CA TRP A 31 3.14 -0.61 -20.57
C TRP A 31 1.92 -0.37 -21.48
N ALA A 32 1.17 -1.44 -21.74
CA ALA A 32 -0.02 -1.43 -22.60
C ALA A 32 -1.26 -0.81 -21.94
N ASP A 33 -1.27 -0.66 -20.62
CA ASP A 33 -2.43 -0.17 -19.88
C ASP A 33 -2.62 1.35 -20.08
N PRO A 34 -3.82 1.82 -20.51
CA PRO A 34 -4.09 3.25 -20.64
C PRO A 34 -4.05 4.00 -19.30
N ASN A 35 -4.24 3.28 -18.19
CA ASN A 35 -4.27 3.81 -16.84
C ASN A 35 -2.89 3.77 -16.17
N LYS A 36 -1.81 3.44 -16.90
CA LYS A 36 -0.48 3.36 -16.31
C LYS A 36 -0.07 4.67 -15.63
N ARG A 37 0.51 4.54 -14.45
CA ARG A 37 1.16 5.64 -13.74
C ARG A 37 2.62 5.70 -14.18
N GLU A 38 3.00 6.80 -14.83
CA GLU A 38 4.34 6.95 -15.39
C GLU A 38 5.44 6.79 -14.33
N GLY A 39 6.47 6.02 -14.65
CA GLY A 39 7.59 5.71 -13.74
C GLY A 39 7.25 4.79 -12.56
N ALA A 40 6.06 4.21 -12.49
CA ALA A 40 5.66 3.25 -11.47
C ALA A 40 5.79 1.77 -11.92
N CYS A 41 6.65 1.50 -12.91
CA CYS A 41 6.94 0.16 -13.39
C CYS A 41 7.88 -0.61 -12.45
N PRO A 42 7.84 -1.96 -12.46
CA PRO A 42 8.81 -2.76 -11.72
C PRO A 42 10.23 -2.48 -12.18
N TYR A 43 11.19 -2.59 -11.26
CA TYR A 43 12.61 -2.41 -11.53
C TYR A 43 13.41 -3.51 -10.86
N TYR A 44 14.41 -4.06 -11.53
CA TYR A 44 15.27 -5.11 -10.98
C TYR A 44 16.74 -4.88 -11.29
N GLN A 45 17.61 -5.42 -10.43
CA GLN A 45 19.04 -5.56 -10.67
C GLN A 45 19.40 -7.01 -10.39
N ILE A 46 19.82 -7.74 -11.43
CA ILE A 46 20.17 -9.15 -11.35
C ILE A 46 21.60 -9.31 -11.82
N HIS A 47 22.42 -9.99 -11.01
CA HIS A 47 23.79 -10.32 -11.35
C HIS A 47 23.88 -11.28 -12.54
N GLU A 48 25.02 -11.24 -13.24
CA GLU A 48 25.28 -12.14 -14.38
C GLU A 48 25.23 -13.63 -13.99
N PRO A 49 24.92 -14.53 -14.94
CA PRO A 49 24.92 -15.97 -14.70
C PRO A 49 26.23 -16.47 -14.08
N GLY A 50 26.12 -17.39 -13.13
CA GLY A 50 27.26 -17.99 -12.43
C GLY A 50 27.90 -17.09 -11.37
N LYS A 51 27.54 -15.79 -11.29
CA LYS A 51 28.04 -14.91 -10.23
C LYS A 51 27.41 -15.30 -8.88
N PRO A 52 28.20 -15.50 -7.82
CA PRO A 52 27.67 -15.78 -6.50
C PRO A 52 26.80 -14.65 -5.95
N ILE A 53 25.65 -15.01 -5.40
CA ILE A 53 24.71 -14.10 -4.73
C ILE A 53 24.33 -14.60 -3.34
N ARG A 54 23.99 -13.68 -2.45
CA ARG A 54 23.47 -13.95 -1.09
C ARG A 54 21.97 -14.25 -1.06
N GLY A 55 21.29 -14.05 -2.19
CA GLY A 55 19.86 -14.19 -2.38
C GLY A 55 19.26 -13.01 -3.13
N THR A 56 17.93 -12.93 -3.14
CA THR A 56 17.18 -11.85 -3.81
C THR A 56 16.38 -11.06 -2.78
N VAL A 57 16.41 -9.73 -2.87
CA VAL A 57 15.70 -8.82 -1.99
C VAL A 57 14.54 -8.19 -2.76
N MET A 58 13.32 -8.43 -2.28
CA MET A 58 12.12 -7.70 -2.72
C MET A 58 12.01 -6.41 -1.93
N VAL A 59 11.84 -5.28 -2.62
CA VAL A 59 11.77 -3.94 -2.00
C VAL A 59 10.42 -3.31 -2.28
N PHE A 60 9.72 -2.92 -1.21
CA PHE A 60 8.40 -2.32 -1.24
C PHE A 60 8.45 -0.86 -0.78
N HIS A 61 8.01 0.05 -1.66
CA HIS A 61 7.98 1.49 -1.37
C HIS A 61 6.83 1.89 -0.42
N GLY A 62 6.86 3.13 0.07
CA GLY A 62 5.79 3.68 0.92
C GLY A 62 4.55 4.11 0.16
N PHE A 63 3.49 4.47 0.90
CA PHE A 63 2.22 4.89 0.31
C PHE A 63 2.39 6.02 -0.71
N ALA A 64 1.65 5.95 -1.82
CA ALA A 64 1.72 6.87 -2.96
C ALA A 64 3.11 7.05 -3.62
N ALA A 65 4.17 6.37 -3.19
CA ALA A 65 5.48 6.45 -3.85
C ALA A 65 5.55 5.57 -5.11
N LYS A 66 6.75 5.41 -5.68
CA LYS A 66 7.06 4.60 -6.85
C LYS A 66 8.20 3.63 -6.51
N PRO A 67 8.41 2.55 -7.29
CA PRO A 67 9.36 1.48 -6.94
C PRO A 67 10.79 1.95 -6.62
N LYS A 68 11.29 2.97 -7.32
CA LYS A 68 12.65 3.51 -7.10
C LYS A 68 12.82 4.40 -5.87
N GLN A 69 11.82 4.56 -4.99
CA GLN A 69 11.93 5.38 -3.79
C GLN A 69 13.14 4.99 -2.90
N MET A 70 13.53 3.72 -2.91
CA MET A 70 14.63 3.18 -2.11
C MET A 70 15.84 2.80 -2.96
N GLU A 71 16.05 3.45 -4.11
CA GLU A 71 17.10 3.08 -5.08
C GLU A 71 18.53 3.10 -4.49
N ILE A 72 18.84 4.02 -3.59
CA ILE A 72 20.16 4.09 -2.94
C ILE A 72 20.42 2.85 -2.08
N LEU A 73 19.39 2.37 -1.36
CA LEU A 73 19.48 1.14 -0.58
C LEU A 73 19.59 -0.09 -1.50
N ALA A 74 18.79 -0.12 -2.57
CA ALA A 74 18.86 -1.17 -3.59
C ALA A 74 20.27 -1.28 -4.19
N ASP A 75 20.86 -0.16 -4.61
CA ASP A 75 22.20 -0.11 -5.17
C ASP A 75 23.26 -0.60 -4.18
N TYR A 76 23.14 -0.21 -2.90
CA TYR A 76 24.02 -0.69 -1.84
C TYR A 76 23.92 -2.21 -1.69
N LEU A 77 22.71 -2.76 -1.61
CA LEU A 77 22.49 -4.21 -1.49
C LEU A 77 22.98 -4.96 -2.72
N PHE A 78 22.78 -4.43 -3.92
CA PHE A 78 23.28 -5.02 -5.16
C PHE A 78 24.81 -5.11 -5.19
N ARG A 79 25.50 -4.03 -4.80
CA ARG A 79 26.97 -4.03 -4.66
C ARG A 79 27.49 -5.01 -3.60
N ASN A 80 26.63 -5.41 -2.67
CA ASN A 80 26.90 -6.43 -1.64
C ASN A 80 26.30 -7.80 -2.00
N GLU A 81 26.25 -8.13 -3.29
CA GLU A 81 25.98 -9.48 -3.80
C GLU A 81 24.53 -9.96 -3.61
N PHE A 82 23.58 -9.06 -3.43
CA PHE A 82 22.15 -9.40 -3.51
C PHE A 82 21.60 -9.10 -4.90
N ASN A 83 20.68 -9.91 -5.39
CA ASN A 83 19.79 -9.47 -6.48
C ASN A 83 18.67 -8.60 -5.88
N ILE A 84 18.17 -7.64 -6.66
CA ILE A 84 17.15 -6.70 -6.22
C ILE A 84 15.93 -6.78 -7.12
N TYR A 85 14.75 -6.79 -6.50
CA TYR A 85 13.48 -6.60 -7.17
C TYR A 85 12.65 -5.52 -6.47
N GLN A 86 12.56 -4.33 -7.05
CA GLN A 86 11.73 -3.22 -6.57
C GLN A 86 10.39 -3.22 -7.30
N ILE A 87 9.30 -3.21 -6.54
CA ILE A 87 7.97 -3.56 -7.04
C ILE A 87 6.99 -2.43 -6.70
N PRO A 88 6.05 -2.07 -7.60
CA PRO A 88 4.95 -1.18 -7.22
C PRO A 88 4.06 -1.89 -6.20
N LEU A 89 3.68 -1.17 -5.13
CA LEU A 89 2.61 -1.67 -4.26
C LEU A 89 1.34 -1.95 -5.08
N ALA A 90 0.50 -2.85 -4.58
CA ALA A 90 -0.75 -3.24 -5.24
C ALA A 90 -1.51 -2.00 -5.75
N GLY A 91 -1.83 -1.98 -7.05
CA GLY A 91 -2.54 -0.86 -7.67
C GLY A 91 -1.74 0.41 -7.94
N HIS A 92 -0.62 0.66 -7.23
CA HIS A 92 0.13 1.93 -7.30
C HIS A 92 0.84 2.15 -8.64
N ALA A 93 0.88 1.13 -9.51
CA ALA A 93 1.32 1.23 -10.89
C ALA A 93 0.29 1.89 -11.84
N PHE A 94 -0.93 2.16 -11.36
CA PHE A 94 -2.06 2.62 -12.17
C PHE A 94 -2.83 3.81 -11.54
N LEU A 95 -3.62 4.49 -12.36
CA LEU A 95 -4.49 5.62 -12.05
C LEU A 95 -5.90 5.40 -12.65
N PRO A 96 -6.96 6.05 -12.14
CA PRO A 96 -6.98 6.86 -10.92
C PRO A 96 -6.91 5.97 -9.67
N PRO A 97 -6.39 6.49 -8.53
CA PRO A 97 -6.31 5.73 -7.28
C PRO A 97 -7.64 5.10 -6.85
N ASP A 98 -8.74 5.80 -7.08
CA ASP A 98 -10.13 5.40 -6.80
C ASP A 98 -10.45 3.97 -7.27
N ASN A 99 -9.97 3.60 -8.46
CA ASN A 99 -10.30 2.32 -9.07
C ASN A 99 -9.16 1.29 -8.94
N CYS A 100 -7.95 1.77 -8.66
CA CYS A 100 -6.75 0.95 -8.78
C CYS A 100 -6.14 0.59 -7.43
N TRP A 101 -6.17 1.51 -6.46
CA TRP A 101 -5.47 1.35 -5.19
C TRP A 101 -6.36 0.64 -4.18
N PRO A 102 -5.79 -0.25 -3.32
CA PRO A 102 -6.54 -0.90 -2.27
C PRO A 102 -7.24 0.10 -1.34
N GLN A 103 -8.50 -0.17 -1.01
CA GLN A 103 -9.38 0.72 -0.25
C GLN A 103 -10.32 -0.08 0.67
N ILE A 104 -10.85 0.60 1.68
CA ILE A 104 -12.02 0.16 2.43
C ILE A 104 -13.08 1.25 2.29
N ASP A 105 -14.21 0.87 1.68
CA ASP A 105 -15.31 1.78 1.36
C ASP A 105 -16.58 1.33 2.05
N LEU A 106 -17.40 2.28 2.51
CA LEU A 106 -18.77 1.98 2.93
C LEU A 106 -19.58 1.51 1.72
N LYS A 107 -20.38 0.47 1.92
CA LYS A 107 -21.30 0.04 0.86
C LYS A 107 -22.33 1.13 0.54
N PRO A 108 -22.82 1.21 -0.71
CA PRO A 108 -23.73 2.27 -1.16
C PRO A 108 -24.96 2.49 -0.26
N GLU A 109 -25.52 1.41 0.31
CA GLU A 109 -26.69 1.47 1.20
C GLU A 109 -26.43 2.22 2.52
N TYR A 110 -25.17 2.34 2.95
CA TYR A 110 -24.77 3.14 4.11
C TYR A 110 -24.17 4.48 3.70
N PHE A 111 -23.41 4.50 2.60
CA PHE A 111 -22.76 5.69 2.07
C PHE A 111 -23.76 6.75 1.59
N GLU A 112 -24.70 6.40 0.71
CA GLU A 112 -25.58 7.40 0.08
C GLU A 112 -26.48 8.14 1.10
N PRO A 113 -27.12 7.46 2.07
CA PRO A 113 -27.89 8.16 3.10
C PRO A 113 -27.02 9.09 3.97
N LEU A 114 -25.79 8.68 4.27
CA LEU A 114 -24.84 9.51 5.04
C LEU A 114 -24.44 10.75 4.24
N ARG A 115 -24.07 10.57 2.96
CA ARG A 115 -23.71 11.65 2.05
C ARG A 115 -24.81 12.70 1.91
N GLU A 116 -26.07 12.26 1.78
CA GLU A 116 -27.21 13.16 1.70
C GLU A 116 -27.44 13.96 2.99
N ARG A 117 -27.22 13.34 4.16
CA ARG A 117 -27.26 14.07 5.43
C ARG A 117 -26.13 15.09 5.53
N VAL A 118 -24.90 14.70 5.16
CA VAL A 118 -23.71 15.56 5.16
C VAL A 118 -23.92 16.78 4.28
N ARG A 119 -24.53 16.62 3.10
CA ARG A 119 -24.86 17.74 2.18
C ARG A 119 -25.88 18.72 2.75
N LYS A 120 -26.80 18.27 3.60
CA LYS A 120 -27.80 19.12 4.26
C LYS A 120 -27.24 19.86 5.48
N ASP A 121 -26.12 19.40 6.01
CA ASP A 121 -25.40 20.07 7.08
C ASP A 121 -24.45 21.12 6.49
N GLN A 122 -24.79 22.41 6.62
CA GLN A 122 -24.06 23.50 5.98
C GLN A 122 -22.56 23.49 6.32
N VAL A 123 -22.17 23.20 7.56
CA VAL A 123 -20.76 23.25 7.95
C VAL A 123 -19.99 22.07 7.40
N LEU A 124 -20.59 20.87 7.38
CA LEU A 124 -19.96 19.72 6.75
C LEU A 124 -19.89 19.92 5.23
N ALA A 125 -20.96 20.41 4.60
CA ALA A 125 -20.99 20.73 3.17
C ALA A 125 -19.90 21.76 2.79
N ASP A 126 -19.76 22.83 3.58
CA ASP A 126 -18.70 23.83 3.39
C ASP A 126 -17.31 23.22 3.62
N PHE A 127 -17.16 22.34 4.63
CA PHE A 127 -15.89 21.67 4.92
C PHE A 127 -15.42 20.80 3.75
N PHE A 128 -16.30 19.94 3.22
CA PHE A 128 -15.95 19.02 2.13
C PHE A 128 -15.79 19.74 0.78
N SER A 129 -16.61 20.75 0.48
CA SER A 129 -16.52 21.51 -0.77
C SER A 129 -15.26 22.39 -0.88
N ASN A 130 -14.82 22.99 0.23
CA ASN A 130 -13.59 23.81 0.25
C ASN A 130 -12.31 22.98 0.10
N ARG A 131 -12.35 21.68 0.41
CA ARG A 131 -11.20 20.77 0.24
C ARG A 131 -11.14 20.10 -1.13
N SER A 132 -12.25 20.00 -1.86
CA SER A 132 -12.23 19.51 -3.24
C SER A 132 -11.60 20.49 -4.25
N GLY A 133 -11.41 21.77 -3.88
CA GLY A 133 -11.07 22.85 -4.82
C GLY A 133 -9.68 23.50 -4.70
N ASN A 134 -8.92 23.28 -3.61
CA ASN A 134 -7.66 24.03 -3.38
C ASN A 134 -6.38 23.23 -3.68
N SER A 135 -5.52 23.90 -4.43
CA SER A 135 -4.31 23.41 -5.10
C SER A 135 -3.14 23.10 -4.15
N LEU A 136 -2.48 21.98 -4.45
CA LEU A 136 -1.04 21.62 -4.39
C LEU A 136 -0.16 21.94 -3.16
N TRP A 137 -0.53 22.84 -2.24
CA TRP A 137 0.34 23.25 -1.12
C TRP A 137 -0.38 23.54 0.20
N GLN A 138 -1.72 23.49 0.25
CA GLN A 138 -2.48 23.72 1.49
C GLN A 138 -2.87 22.42 2.18
N PHE A 139 -1.88 21.60 2.55
CA PHE A 139 -2.03 20.63 3.64
C PHE A 139 -2.11 21.39 4.97
N GLN A 140 -3.22 22.10 5.24
CA GLN A 140 -3.57 22.33 6.64
C GLN A 140 -4.06 20.99 7.18
N ARG A 141 -3.11 20.20 7.71
CA ARG A 141 -3.46 19.04 8.54
C ARG A 141 -4.41 19.54 9.62
N LEU A 142 -5.59 18.91 9.70
CA LEU A 142 -6.50 19.22 10.78
C LEU A 142 -5.78 18.97 12.10
N ASN A 143 -5.91 19.89 13.04
CA ASN A 143 -5.49 19.60 14.40
C ASN A 143 -6.48 18.62 15.06
N LYS A 144 -6.08 17.99 16.17
CA LYS A 144 -6.91 17.00 16.87
C LYS A 144 -8.29 17.54 17.27
N ARG A 145 -8.42 18.83 17.60
CA ARG A 145 -9.71 19.44 17.96
C ARG A 145 -10.63 19.55 16.74
N GLN A 146 -10.09 19.88 15.58
CA GLN A 146 -10.85 19.91 14.32
C GLN A 146 -11.30 18.51 13.90
N MET A 147 -10.41 17.51 13.98
CA MET A 147 -10.74 16.11 13.72
C MET A 147 -11.86 15.63 14.65
N LEU A 148 -11.73 15.84 15.96
CA LEU A 148 -12.73 15.45 16.95
C LEU A 148 -14.08 16.15 16.72
N SER A 149 -14.07 17.44 16.36
CA SER A 149 -15.30 18.18 16.06
C SER A 149 -16.02 17.62 14.84
N LEU A 150 -15.27 17.22 13.80
CA LEU A 150 -15.81 16.59 12.61
C LEU A 150 -16.42 15.22 12.93
N VAL A 151 -15.66 14.35 13.61
CA VAL A 151 -16.12 13.03 14.06
C VAL A 151 -17.40 13.15 14.90
N THR A 152 -17.39 14.05 15.89
CA THR A 152 -18.55 14.27 16.78
C THR A 152 -19.78 14.75 15.99
N ARG A 153 -19.60 15.63 15.00
CA ARG A 153 -20.70 16.15 14.20
C ARG A 153 -21.30 15.07 13.29
N ILE A 154 -20.45 14.27 12.64
CA ILE A 154 -20.90 13.14 11.82
C ILE A 154 -21.67 12.13 12.67
N LEU A 155 -21.18 11.77 13.85
CA LEU A 155 -21.87 10.85 14.76
C LEU A 155 -23.22 11.40 15.27
N LYS A 156 -23.32 12.71 15.52
CA LYS A 156 -24.61 13.33 15.88
C LYS A 156 -25.62 13.27 14.73
N LEU A 157 -25.15 13.43 13.49
CA LEU A 157 -25.97 13.42 12.28
C LEU A 157 -26.38 12.00 11.86
N ALA A 158 -25.52 11.02 12.11
CA ALA A 158 -25.74 9.61 11.79
C ALA A 158 -25.22 8.71 12.93
N PRO A 159 -25.99 8.51 14.01
CA PRO A 159 -25.55 7.73 15.16
C PRO A 159 -25.18 6.27 14.83
N SER A 160 -25.81 5.68 13.81
CA SER A 160 -25.49 4.34 13.30
C SER A 160 -24.06 4.19 12.77
N MET A 161 -23.37 5.30 12.51
CA MET A 161 -21.95 5.28 12.16
C MET A 161 -21.07 4.77 13.29
N GLY A 162 -21.51 4.85 14.56
CA GLY A 162 -20.78 4.32 15.70
C GLY A 162 -20.49 2.82 15.56
N ASP A 163 -21.50 2.04 15.15
CA ASP A 163 -21.35 0.59 14.94
C ASP A 163 -20.41 0.29 13.77
N MET A 164 -20.47 1.08 12.70
CA MET A 164 -19.60 0.93 11.53
C MET A 164 -18.14 1.22 11.86
N ILE A 165 -17.87 2.24 12.67
CA ILE A 165 -16.52 2.56 13.17
C ILE A 165 -15.98 1.37 13.99
N LEU A 166 -16.78 0.84 14.91
CA LEU A 166 -16.35 -0.29 15.73
C LEU A 166 -16.04 -1.52 14.87
N ALA A 167 -16.82 -1.75 13.81
CA ALA A 167 -16.63 -2.87 12.90
C ALA A 167 -15.32 -2.79 12.09
N ILE A 168 -14.75 -1.60 11.89
CA ILE A 168 -13.46 -1.42 11.19
C ILE A 168 -12.26 -1.31 12.14
N GLU A 169 -12.44 -0.79 13.36
CA GLU A 169 -11.39 -0.72 14.39
C GLU A 169 -11.07 -2.09 15.01
N ARG A 170 -12.04 -3.01 15.04
CA ARG A 170 -11.86 -4.33 15.67
C ARG A 170 -11.34 -5.35 14.68
N SER A 171 -10.25 -6.02 15.05
CA SER A 171 -9.72 -7.14 14.28
C SER A 171 -10.76 -8.26 14.12
N ASN A 172 -11.01 -8.68 12.87
CA ASN A 172 -11.95 -9.76 12.53
C ASN A 172 -13.39 -9.54 13.01
N ASP A 173 -13.87 -8.29 13.06
CA ASP A 173 -15.26 -8.02 13.43
C ASP A 173 -16.25 -8.66 12.43
N PRO A 174 -17.26 -9.41 12.90
CA PRO A 174 -18.20 -10.10 12.02
C PRO A 174 -19.06 -9.13 11.18
N ASP A 175 -19.26 -7.90 11.65
CA ASP A 175 -20.03 -6.88 10.94
C ASP A 175 -19.17 -6.08 9.93
N PHE A 176 -17.85 -6.31 9.84
CA PHE A 176 -17.01 -5.61 8.85
C PHE A 176 -17.57 -5.79 7.43
N ASN A 177 -17.80 -7.04 7.02
CA ASN A 177 -18.34 -7.36 5.69
C ASN A 177 -19.80 -6.98 5.53
N ARG A 178 -20.51 -6.64 6.61
CA ARG A 178 -21.85 -6.09 6.53
C ARG A 178 -21.81 -4.66 6.01
N TYR A 179 -20.90 -3.83 6.55
CA TYR A 179 -20.84 -2.39 6.27
C TYR A 179 -19.90 -1.99 5.14
N PHE A 180 -18.81 -2.74 4.93
CA PHE A 180 -17.73 -2.33 4.05
C PHE A 180 -17.55 -3.27 2.85
N THR A 181 -17.10 -2.68 1.75
CA THR A 181 -16.40 -3.38 0.66
C THR A 181 -14.93 -3.12 0.84
N SER A 182 -14.10 -4.15 0.72
CA SER A 182 -12.67 -3.97 0.90
C SER A 182 -11.82 -4.72 -0.11
N SER A 183 -10.77 -4.04 -0.55
CA SER A 183 -9.68 -4.56 -1.36
C SER A 183 -8.33 -4.53 -0.63
N HIS A 184 -8.29 -4.27 0.68
CA HIS A 184 -7.03 -4.13 1.46
C HIS A 184 -6.11 -5.35 1.32
N MET A 185 -6.67 -6.57 1.28
CA MET A 185 -5.91 -7.80 1.09
C MET A 185 -5.21 -7.90 -0.27
N ASN A 186 -5.54 -7.04 -1.24
CA ASN A 186 -4.81 -6.97 -2.51
C ASN A 186 -3.33 -6.61 -2.30
N TYR A 187 -2.98 -5.88 -1.24
CA TYR A 187 -1.58 -5.66 -0.87
C TYR A 187 -0.83 -6.98 -0.66
N LEU A 188 -1.42 -7.92 0.08
CA LEU A 188 -0.82 -9.22 0.33
C LEU A 188 -0.86 -10.11 -0.93
N HIS A 189 -2.02 -10.19 -1.59
CA HIS A 189 -2.17 -11.03 -2.78
C HIS A 189 -1.23 -10.61 -3.92
N ASP A 190 -1.09 -9.31 -4.16
CA ASP A 190 -0.16 -8.82 -5.18
C ASP A 190 1.28 -9.13 -4.78
N ALA A 191 1.69 -8.89 -3.52
CA ALA A 191 3.03 -9.24 -3.06
C ALA A 191 3.34 -10.74 -3.20
N GLN A 192 2.37 -11.62 -2.98
CA GLN A 192 2.50 -13.06 -3.22
C GLN A 192 2.65 -13.39 -4.71
N GLN A 193 1.90 -12.72 -5.59
CA GLN A 193 2.06 -12.87 -7.04
C GLN A 193 3.45 -12.41 -7.50
N ARG A 194 3.95 -11.30 -6.96
CA ARG A 194 5.28 -10.78 -7.26
C ARG A 194 6.39 -11.68 -6.73
N LEU A 195 6.16 -12.35 -5.60
CA LEU A 195 7.08 -13.37 -5.08
C LEU A 195 7.20 -14.57 -6.04
N ALA A 196 6.09 -15.00 -6.64
CA ALA A 196 6.07 -16.12 -7.58
C ALA A 196 6.89 -15.85 -8.86
N GLU A 197 7.08 -14.58 -9.24
CA GLU A 197 7.97 -14.20 -10.34
C GLU A 197 9.44 -14.55 -10.06
N LEU A 198 9.80 -14.77 -8.79
CA LEU A 198 11.13 -15.19 -8.32
C LEU A 198 11.23 -16.70 -8.07
N ASP A 199 10.26 -17.53 -8.48
CA ASP A 199 10.26 -18.98 -8.24
C ASP A 199 11.48 -19.69 -8.85
N ALA A 200 11.99 -19.18 -9.98
CA ALA A 200 13.17 -19.72 -10.63
C ALA A 200 14.49 -19.29 -9.95
N MET A 201 14.47 -18.28 -9.07
CA MET A 201 15.67 -17.79 -8.41
C MET A 201 16.13 -18.70 -7.26
N PRO A 202 17.40 -19.14 -7.29
CA PRO A 202 17.93 -19.95 -6.22
C PRO A 202 18.16 -19.12 -4.97
N GLY A 203 18.21 -19.82 -3.83
CA GLY A 203 18.58 -19.22 -2.56
C GLY A 203 17.42 -18.53 -1.83
N PRO A 204 17.75 -17.84 -0.73
CA PRO A 204 16.78 -17.18 0.11
C PRO A 204 16.22 -15.93 -0.57
N ILE A 205 14.93 -15.67 -0.30
CA ILE A 205 14.29 -14.39 -0.61
C ILE A 205 14.19 -13.59 0.68
N TYR A 206 14.49 -12.31 0.60
CA TYR A 206 14.35 -11.34 1.69
C TYR A 206 13.37 -10.25 1.27
N THR A 207 12.73 -9.61 2.25
CA THR A 207 11.87 -8.46 1.99
C THR A 207 12.37 -7.24 2.74
N VAL A 208 12.27 -6.09 2.10
CA VAL A 208 12.53 -4.78 2.68
C VAL A 208 11.33 -3.89 2.36
N GLY A 209 10.85 -3.11 3.32
CA GLY A 209 9.73 -2.21 3.07
C GLY A 209 9.72 -0.96 3.93
N LEU A 210 9.14 0.11 3.39
CA LEU A 210 8.95 1.40 4.07
C LEU A 210 7.45 1.68 4.28
N SER A 211 7.03 2.09 5.48
CA SER A 211 5.64 2.47 5.77
C SER A 211 4.66 1.35 5.37
N VAL A 212 3.71 1.61 4.47
CA VAL A 212 2.82 0.57 3.91
C VAL A 212 3.60 -0.58 3.30
N GLY A 213 4.69 -0.30 2.57
CA GLY A 213 5.58 -1.35 2.06
C GLY A 213 6.23 -2.19 3.16
N GLY A 214 6.47 -1.61 4.35
CA GLY A 214 6.93 -2.34 5.52
C GLY A 214 5.89 -3.32 6.04
N ALA A 215 4.63 -2.90 6.08
CA ALA A 215 3.50 -3.77 6.43
C ALA A 215 3.34 -4.92 5.43
N VAL A 216 3.44 -4.62 4.12
CA VAL A 216 3.41 -5.63 3.05
C VAL A 216 4.58 -6.61 3.17
N ALA A 217 5.78 -6.13 3.45
CA ALA A 217 6.96 -6.97 3.64
C ALA A 217 6.80 -7.95 4.82
N LEU A 218 6.21 -7.49 5.93
CA LEU A 218 5.90 -8.30 7.11
C LEU A 218 4.78 -9.31 6.81
N GLY A 219 3.68 -8.85 6.21
CA GLY A 219 2.55 -9.70 5.84
C GLY A 219 2.92 -10.80 4.85
N LEU A 220 3.72 -10.49 3.83
CA LEU A 220 4.23 -11.48 2.88
C LEU A 220 5.06 -12.55 3.61
N ALA A 221 5.96 -12.14 4.49
CA ALA A 221 6.80 -13.08 5.26
C ALA A 221 5.97 -13.96 6.20
N ALA A 222 4.95 -13.41 6.86
CA ALA A 222 4.02 -14.17 7.69
C ALA A 222 3.22 -15.18 6.87
N SER A 223 2.84 -14.82 5.63
CA SER A 223 2.08 -15.71 4.73
C SER A 223 2.93 -16.79 4.04
N ARG A 224 4.23 -16.53 3.85
CA ARG A 224 5.20 -17.41 3.16
C ARG A 224 6.48 -17.61 3.98
N PRO A 225 6.38 -18.12 5.22
CA PRO A 225 7.53 -18.35 6.08
C PRO A 225 8.47 -19.44 5.53
N ASP A 226 7.96 -20.27 4.61
CA ASP A 226 8.73 -21.26 3.84
C ASP A 226 9.73 -20.61 2.87
N ARG A 227 9.40 -19.40 2.35
CA ARG A 227 10.14 -18.76 1.27
C ARG A 227 10.90 -17.50 1.71
N ILE A 228 10.30 -16.68 2.58
CA ILE A 228 10.91 -15.42 3.04
C ILE A 228 11.79 -15.68 4.26
N LYS A 229 13.09 -15.40 4.13
CA LYS A 229 14.06 -15.73 5.18
C LYS A 229 14.18 -14.68 6.27
N LYS A 230 14.11 -13.40 5.91
CA LYS A 230 14.16 -12.25 6.83
C LYS A 230 13.42 -11.05 6.24
N VAL A 231 12.98 -10.16 7.13
CA VAL A 231 12.32 -8.90 6.79
C VAL A 231 13.08 -7.75 7.42
N VAL A 232 13.22 -6.64 6.68
CA VAL A 232 13.61 -5.33 7.24
C VAL A 232 12.46 -4.36 6.97
N ALA A 233 11.84 -3.86 8.04
CA ALA A 233 10.74 -2.92 7.95
C ALA A 233 11.16 -1.55 8.50
N TYR A 234 11.07 -0.51 7.67
CA TYR A 234 11.31 0.88 8.06
C TYR A 234 9.98 1.57 8.35
N ALA A 235 9.78 1.97 9.60
CA ALA A 235 8.56 2.64 10.07
C ALA A 235 7.27 2.00 9.50
N PRO A 236 7.07 0.67 9.66
CA PRO A 236 5.93 -0.01 9.06
C PRO A 236 4.62 0.60 9.55
N LEU A 237 3.67 0.80 8.65
CA LEU A 237 2.31 1.19 9.03
C LEU A 237 1.60 -0.08 9.53
N LEU A 238 1.56 -0.28 10.83
CA LEU A 238 0.87 -1.42 11.45
C LEU A 238 -0.50 -1.02 11.98
N GLU A 239 -0.59 0.19 12.51
CA GLU A 239 -1.77 0.77 13.12
C GLU A 239 -1.62 2.29 13.14
N VAL A 240 -2.74 3.02 13.18
CA VAL A 240 -2.74 4.46 13.38
C VAL A 240 -2.71 4.75 14.88
N GLU A 241 -1.56 5.21 15.39
CA GLU A 241 -1.26 5.42 16.84
C GLU A 241 -2.25 6.30 17.64
N ASP A 242 -3.18 7.01 16.99
CA ASP A 242 -4.08 7.97 17.64
C ASP A 242 -5.55 7.68 17.30
N GLU A 243 -6.34 7.28 18.30
CA GLU A 243 -7.78 6.94 18.14
C GLU A 243 -8.60 8.05 17.46
N ILE A 244 -8.30 9.33 17.71
CA ILE A 244 -9.02 10.45 17.07
C ILE A 244 -8.68 10.49 15.58
N ARG A 245 -7.41 10.28 15.25
CA ARG A 245 -6.93 10.26 13.86
C ARG A 245 -7.44 9.03 13.12
N GLU A 246 -7.41 7.87 13.76
CA GLU A 246 -7.95 6.62 13.24
C GLU A 246 -9.45 6.76 12.94
N ARG A 247 -10.25 7.21 13.92
CA ARG A 247 -11.68 7.49 13.73
C ARG A 247 -11.95 8.50 12.63
N TYR A 248 -11.13 9.53 12.55
CA TYR A 248 -11.23 10.51 11.49
C TYR A 248 -11.00 9.85 10.12
N ILE A 249 -9.96 9.04 9.94
CA ILE A 249 -9.68 8.31 8.69
C ILE A 249 -10.83 7.36 8.36
N ASN A 250 -11.26 6.55 9.32
CA ASN A 250 -12.32 5.54 9.16
C ASN A 250 -13.68 6.14 8.82
N LEU A 251 -13.98 7.35 9.29
CA LEU A 251 -15.23 8.05 8.97
C LEU A 251 -15.18 8.86 7.69
N THR A 252 -14.05 9.51 7.42
CA THR A 252 -13.95 10.46 6.30
C THR A 252 -13.48 9.81 5.00
N GLY A 253 -12.74 8.71 5.08
CA GLY A 253 -12.37 7.88 3.93
C GLY A 253 -13.60 7.46 3.12
N PRO A 254 -14.59 6.81 3.75
CA PRO A 254 -15.82 6.46 3.07
C PRO A 254 -16.70 7.63 2.68
N LEU A 255 -16.41 8.87 3.09
CA LEU A 255 -17.13 10.09 2.68
C LEU A 255 -16.53 10.76 1.44
N ASP A 256 -15.64 10.06 0.73
CA ASP A 256 -14.92 10.56 -0.46
C ASP A 256 -14.12 11.84 -0.17
N LEU A 257 -13.64 11.97 1.08
CA LEU A 257 -12.65 12.99 1.38
C LEU A 257 -11.36 12.63 0.68
N ARG A 258 -10.85 13.56 -0.12
CA ARG A 258 -9.64 13.35 -0.91
C ARG A 258 -8.42 13.96 -0.23
N GLU A 259 -7.31 13.25 -0.33
CA GLU A 259 -5.98 13.77 -0.07
C GLU A 259 -5.17 13.84 -1.38
N PHE A 260 -4.18 14.72 -1.41
CA PHE A 260 -3.27 14.84 -2.54
C PHE A 260 -1.96 14.10 -2.24
N SER A 261 -1.49 13.38 -3.24
CA SER A 261 -0.14 12.82 -3.23
C SER A 261 0.91 13.93 -3.32
N TRP A 262 2.15 13.59 -2.98
CA TRP A 262 3.33 14.40 -3.30
C TRP A 262 3.53 14.57 -4.82
N GLU A 263 2.95 13.67 -5.61
CA GLU A 263 2.91 13.78 -7.07
C GLU A 263 1.83 14.76 -7.52
N GLN A 264 2.21 15.69 -8.41
CA GLN A 264 1.29 16.69 -8.93
C GLN A 264 0.06 16.03 -9.57
N ASN A 265 -1.12 16.58 -9.27
CA ASN A 265 -2.41 16.17 -9.82
C ASN A 265 -2.85 14.72 -9.51
N VAL A 266 -2.18 14.03 -8.58
CA VAL A 266 -2.67 12.75 -8.07
C VAL A 266 -3.38 12.99 -6.74
N SER A 267 -4.68 12.71 -6.70
CA SER A 267 -5.47 12.68 -5.46
C SER A 267 -6.04 11.28 -5.24
N PHE A 268 -6.20 10.90 -3.98
CA PHE A 268 -6.73 9.60 -3.58
C PHE A 268 -7.75 9.78 -2.45
N PRO A 269 -8.77 8.91 -2.36
CA PRO A 269 -9.69 8.91 -1.23
C PRO A 269 -8.94 8.52 0.05
N VAL A 270 -9.31 9.12 1.18
CA VAL A 270 -8.75 8.76 2.48
C VAL A 270 -8.99 7.28 2.84
N GLY A 271 -9.97 6.61 2.20
CA GLY A 271 -10.19 5.16 2.30
C GLY A 271 -8.98 4.31 1.88
N CYS A 272 -8.08 4.84 1.04
CA CYS A 272 -6.81 4.18 0.73
C CYS A 272 -5.86 4.10 1.95
N LEU A 273 -6.00 5.00 2.92
CA LEU A 273 -5.22 4.98 4.17
C LEU A 273 -5.82 4.06 5.23
N THR A 274 -7.10 3.72 5.08
CA THR A 274 -7.78 2.75 5.96
C THR A 274 -7.39 1.31 5.61
N ALA A 275 -7.10 1.05 4.34
CA ALA A 275 -6.69 -0.26 3.83
C ALA A 275 -5.23 -0.64 4.15
N ALA A 276 -4.55 0.12 4.99
CA ALA A 276 -3.09 0.13 5.11
C ALA A 276 -2.60 -0.08 6.55
#